data_AF-A0A370I461-F1
#
_entry.id   AF-A0A370I461-F1
#
_cell.length_a   1.000
_cell.length_b   1.000
_cell.length_c   1.000
_cell.angle_alpha   90.00
_cell.angle_beta   90.00
_cell.angle_gamma   90.00
#
_symmetry.space_group_name_H-M   'P 1'
#
loop_
_entity.id
_entity.type
_entity.pdbx_description
1 polymer ?
#
loop_
_entity_poly.entity_id
_entity_poly.type
_entity_poly.pdbx_seq_one_letter_code
_entity_poly.pdbx_strand_id
1 'polypeptide(L)'
;MSGVARVLGAVGLTGLLLVSPTAGGDPGSWVDPAAEARNLLIWGETTDALVRELGPDYVNGLVAATADYQGQRLSALRADPERRPDPNSCTLVLSCPIDPEVGVERWRAGGGLVEHVLFTSRSGATLSGHVWATREGPARRPGVVFSNGSILAFEQAHWFIAQALARAGYVVITYDPQGEGMSDQLGETPDELEDAFAGMPFLGLAGPQSVTGAMLNGTHRPVGDGLGLGGNGLGFYDGQIDALDYFLSTPDRPFEPRPSRTTATGHAAKQQRRVGEGRDSAYNPLWEMLDPSRIGLAGHSYGAIAASWNAQADPRVNAVVALDALCLPGPPLDEMVAFATAPVNNVGGALQIPAGYGFPDRCFGSPDEPAPAITKPGLSVTGDYVVAPVPYALAPDPLAKSRASLAYSQTGVDSAAIIMRGGDHFDGADSVGLLPSSLRGRDMITWYTTAWFDKYLAHDPSADDRLIDPPWRADAGTAAVDPSRDPNAYSYHYRSRTDITLADGTRHDCEDLRRGCP
;
A
#
# COMPACT_ATOMS: atom_id res chain seq x y z
N MET A 1 26.19 35.45 -4.89
CA MET A 1 24.87 36.06 -4.63
C MET A 1 24.31 35.32 -3.44
N SER A 2 24.39 35.96 -2.27
CA SER A 2 24.05 35.39 -0.97
C SER A 2 22.56 35.57 -0.71
N GLY A 3 21.92 34.51 -0.17
CA GLY A 3 20.67 34.64 0.57
C GLY A 3 19.45 33.99 -0.06
N VAL A 4 19.39 32.66 -0.11
CA VAL A 4 18.17 31.85 0.05
C VAL A 4 18.59 30.43 0.49
N ALA A 5 19.00 30.26 1.75
CA ALA A 5 19.20 28.94 2.37
C ALA A 5 19.35 29.12 3.88
N ARG A 6 18.23 29.33 4.60
CA ARG A 6 18.10 29.23 6.05
C ARG A 6 16.67 29.55 6.49
N VAL A 7 15.76 28.60 6.29
CA VAL A 7 14.60 28.41 7.17
C VAL A 7 14.35 26.90 7.19
N LEU A 8 14.42 26.31 8.39
CA LEU A 8 14.30 24.89 8.78
C LEU A 8 15.62 24.36 9.33
N GLY A 9 15.78 24.48 10.64
CA GLY A 9 16.95 23.99 11.37
C GLY A 9 17.25 24.87 12.57
N ALA A 10 16.44 24.77 13.61
CA ALA A 10 16.82 25.02 15.00
C ALA A 10 15.57 24.99 15.91
N VAL A 11 15.23 23.81 16.43
CA VAL A 11 14.71 23.75 17.80
C VAL A 11 15.88 23.27 18.65
N GLY A 12 16.32 24.11 19.58
CA GLY A 12 17.54 23.92 20.35
C GLY A 12 17.44 22.74 21.30
N LEU A 13 18.24 21.70 21.05
CA LEU A 13 18.62 20.71 22.06
C LEU A 13 19.68 21.33 22.97
N THR A 14 19.27 21.85 24.13
CA THR A 14 20.21 22.11 25.22
C THR A 14 20.40 20.80 25.99
N GLY A 15 21.65 20.38 26.13
CA GLY A 15 22.05 19.03 26.53
C GLY A 15 21.41 18.51 27.80
N LEU A 16 20.80 17.32 27.70
CA LEU A 16 20.52 16.45 28.84
C LEU A 16 21.59 15.36 28.90
N LEU A 17 22.12 15.18 30.11
CA LEU A 17 23.11 14.17 30.48
C LEU A 17 22.73 12.77 29.99
N LEU A 18 23.69 12.12 29.34
CA LEU A 18 23.67 10.70 28.97
C LEU A 18 23.64 9.85 30.24
N VAL A 19 22.45 9.42 30.64
CA VAL A 19 22.26 8.22 31.46
C VAL A 19 21.44 7.28 30.60
N SER A 20 22.01 6.15 30.20
CA SER A 20 21.28 5.09 29.50
C SER A 20 20.21 4.54 30.46
N PRO A 21 18.90 4.74 30.20
CA PRO A 21 17.93 3.86 30.79
C PRO A 21 17.94 2.58 29.94
N THR A 22 18.08 1.44 30.59
CA THR A 22 17.66 0.17 30.00
C THR A 22 16.23 0.34 29.53
N ALA A 23 15.99 0.34 28.21
CA ALA A 23 14.66 0.34 27.62
C ALA A 23 13.93 -0.95 28.03
N GLY A 24 13.23 -0.90 29.17
CA GLY A 24 12.63 -2.05 29.83
C GLY A 24 11.23 -1.77 30.39
N GLY A 25 10.53 -0.74 29.88
CA GLY A 25 9.12 -0.55 30.16
C GLY A 25 8.24 -1.51 29.35
N ASP A 26 7.05 -1.82 29.86
CA ASP A 26 5.98 -2.47 29.06
C ASP A 26 5.50 -1.51 27.97
N PRO A 27 5.32 -1.97 26.71
CA PRO A 27 4.61 -1.19 25.70
C PRO A 27 3.29 -0.69 26.27
N GLY A 28 3.02 0.61 26.16
CA GLY A 28 1.80 1.24 26.68
C GLY A 28 1.86 1.73 28.14
N SER A 29 2.97 1.55 28.87
CA SER A 29 3.05 1.95 30.30
C SER A 29 3.51 3.39 30.56
N TRP A 30 4.40 3.92 29.72
CA TRP A 30 4.94 5.29 29.78
C TRP A 30 5.74 5.59 28.52
N VAL A 31 5.72 6.84 28.04
CA VAL A 31 6.61 7.27 26.93
C VAL A 31 7.86 7.88 27.52
N ASP A 32 9.01 7.26 27.29
CA ASP A 32 10.30 7.89 27.55
C ASP A 32 10.54 8.99 26.53
N PRO A 33 10.54 10.29 26.92
CA PRO A 33 10.75 11.38 25.96
C PRO A 33 12.09 11.28 25.23
N ALA A 34 13.11 10.70 25.87
CA ALA A 34 14.40 10.49 25.23
C ALA A 34 14.33 9.33 24.22
N ALA A 35 13.59 8.26 24.51
CA ALA A 35 13.36 7.18 23.54
C ALA A 35 12.51 7.66 22.37
N GLU A 36 11.46 8.44 22.64
CA GLU A 36 10.61 9.02 21.61
C GLU A 36 11.40 9.98 20.71
N ALA A 37 12.25 10.83 21.28
CA ALA A 37 13.13 11.69 20.49
C ALA A 37 14.07 10.88 19.58
N ARG A 38 14.55 9.72 20.02
CA ARG A 38 15.36 8.81 19.18
C ARG A 38 14.52 8.12 18.12
N ASN A 39 13.28 7.74 18.44
CA ASN A 39 12.33 7.14 17.52
C ASN A 39 11.98 8.09 16.36
N LEU A 40 11.78 9.38 16.67
CA LEU A 40 11.53 10.43 15.69
C LEU A 40 12.72 10.70 14.75
N LEU A 41 13.95 10.33 15.15
CA LEU A 41 15.10 10.44 14.25
C LEU A 41 15.09 9.33 13.18
N ILE A 42 14.53 8.16 13.49
CA ILE A 42 14.38 7.05 12.53
C ILE A 42 13.47 7.45 11.36
N TRP A 43 12.42 8.24 11.66
CA TRP A 43 11.48 8.78 10.66
C TRP A 43 12.18 9.59 9.54
N GLY A 44 13.34 10.20 9.84
CA GLY A 44 14.08 11.06 8.91
C GLY A 44 15.13 10.35 8.05
N GLU A 45 15.34 9.05 8.25
CA GLU A 45 16.56 8.38 7.78
C GLU A 45 16.70 8.36 6.25
N THR A 46 15.61 8.14 5.51
CA THR A 46 15.64 8.14 4.03
C THR A 46 15.94 9.51 3.45
N THR A 47 15.40 10.58 4.04
CA THR A 47 15.74 11.96 3.63
C THR A 47 17.18 12.30 3.95
N ASP A 48 17.68 11.88 5.12
CA ASP A 48 19.09 12.05 5.47
C ASP A 48 20.01 11.26 4.54
N ALA A 49 19.61 10.04 4.14
CA ALA A 49 20.31 9.25 3.14
C ALA A 49 20.32 9.93 1.78
N LEU A 50 19.15 10.39 1.31
CA LEU A 50 19.02 11.18 0.08
C LEU A 50 19.98 12.37 0.12
N VAL A 51 19.97 13.19 1.18
CA VAL A 51 20.85 14.36 1.34
C VAL A 51 22.33 13.98 1.22
N ARG A 52 22.74 12.83 1.76
CA ARG A 52 24.11 12.30 1.61
C ARG A 52 24.40 11.81 0.19
N GLU A 53 23.39 11.27 -0.48
CA GLU A 53 23.45 10.72 -1.83
C GLU A 53 23.23 11.75 -2.95
N LEU A 54 23.01 13.04 -2.64
CA LEU A 54 22.88 14.16 -3.59
C LEU A 54 24.20 14.46 -4.36
N GLY A 55 24.79 13.44 -4.96
CA GLY A 55 25.79 13.55 -6.00
C GLY A 55 25.14 13.89 -7.35
N PRO A 56 25.91 14.49 -8.29
CA PRO A 56 25.39 14.84 -9.60
C PRO A 56 24.74 13.65 -10.34
N ASP A 57 25.30 12.45 -10.19
CA ASP A 57 24.84 11.27 -10.93
C ASP A 57 23.45 10.79 -10.50
N TYR A 58 23.20 10.68 -9.18
CA TYR A 58 21.88 10.28 -8.67
C TYR A 58 20.81 11.31 -8.99
N VAL A 59 21.10 12.60 -8.77
CA VAL A 59 20.16 13.69 -9.09
C VAL A 59 19.82 13.72 -10.58
N ASN A 60 20.82 13.55 -11.45
CA ASN A 60 20.59 13.47 -12.90
C ASN A 60 19.73 12.26 -13.27
N GLY A 61 19.96 11.10 -12.63
CA GLY A 61 19.17 9.88 -12.81
C GLY A 61 17.71 10.08 -12.40
N LEU A 62 17.47 10.61 -11.20
CA LEU A 62 16.13 10.93 -10.68
C LEU A 62 15.38 11.91 -11.61
N VAL A 63 16.04 12.99 -12.04
CA VAL A 63 15.44 13.96 -12.97
C VAL A 63 15.13 13.33 -14.32
N ALA A 64 16.04 12.52 -14.87
CA ALA A 64 15.84 11.84 -16.14
C ALA A 64 14.67 10.84 -16.07
N ALA A 65 14.63 10.00 -15.04
CA ALA A 65 13.56 9.01 -14.85
C ALA A 65 12.19 9.67 -14.63
N THR A 66 12.14 10.74 -13.84
CA THR A 66 10.90 11.51 -13.62
C THR A 66 10.45 12.24 -14.89
N ALA A 67 11.39 12.81 -15.66
CA ALA A 67 11.08 13.45 -16.93
C ALA A 67 10.59 12.43 -17.97
N ASP A 68 11.15 11.22 -17.98
CA ASP A 68 10.70 10.12 -18.84
C ASP A 68 9.26 9.71 -18.50
N TYR A 69 8.94 9.50 -17.20
CA TYR A 69 7.57 9.22 -16.76
C TYR A 69 6.56 10.28 -17.23
N GLN A 70 6.87 11.57 -17.02
CA GLN A 70 6.01 12.67 -17.49
C GLN A 70 5.95 12.77 -19.03
N GLY A 71 7.04 12.42 -19.72
CA GLY A 71 7.10 12.32 -21.17
C GLY A 71 6.22 11.20 -21.72
N GLN A 72 6.21 10.03 -21.06
CA GLN A 72 5.34 8.90 -21.38
C GLN A 72 3.87 9.28 -21.18
N ARG A 73 3.53 9.97 -20.08
CA ARG A 73 2.18 10.51 -19.83
C ARG A 73 1.69 11.40 -20.98
N LEU A 74 2.52 12.38 -21.36
CA LEU A 74 2.20 13.28 -22.47
C LEU A 74 2.09 12.54 -23.81
N SER A 75 2.91 11.52 -24.01
CA SER A 75 2.87 10.68 -25.20
C SER A 75 1.59 9.84 -25.26
N ALA A 76 1.15 9.28 -24.12
CA ALA A 76 -0.12 8.57 -24.01
C ALA A 76 -1.31 9.46 -24.39
N LEU A 77 -1.37 10.68 -23.85
CA LEU A 77 -2.41 11.67 -24.18
C LEU A 77 -2.43 12.07 -25.67
N ARG A 78 -1.27 12.07 -26.34
CA ARG A 78 -1.16 12.39 -27.77
C ARG A 78 -1.50 11.22 -28.67
N ALA A 79 -1.06 10.02 -28.30
CA ALA A 79 -1.24 8.81 -29.09
C ALA A 79 -2.67 8.24 -28.98
N ASP A 80 -3.32 8.49 -27.85
CA ASP A 80 -4.64 7.98 -27.54
C ASP A 80 -5.54 9.07 -26.93
N PRO A 81 -6.33 9.79 -27.77
CA PRO A 81 -7.23 10.84 -27.31
C PRO A 81 -8.36 10.36 -26.39
N GLU A 82 -8.59 9.04 -26.28
CA GLU A 82 -9.58 8.48 -25.34
C GLU A 82 -9.04 8.42 -23.91
N ARG A 83 -7.71 8.43 -23.73
CA ARG A 83 -7.06 8.44 -22.41
C ARG A 83 -7.32 9.76 -21.69
N ARG A 84 -7.69 9.65 -20.41
CA ARG A 84 -8.02 10.77 -19.53
C ARG A 84 -7.36 10.63 -18.16
N PRO A 85 -6.02 10.45 -18.04
CA PRO A 85 -5.33 10.26 -16.76
C PRO A 85 -5.31 11.48 -15.85
N ASP A 86 -5.82 12.64 -16.29
CA ASP A 86 -5.75 13.89 -15.56
C ASP A 86 -7.13 14.43 -15.15
N PRO A 87 -7.22 15.17 -14.03
CA PRO A 87 -6.13 15.46 -13.09
C PRO A 87 -5.87 14.33 -12.10
N ASN A 88 -4.62 14.18 -11.63
CA ASN A 88 -4.32 13.35 -10.47
C ASN A 88 -3.12 13.83 -9.63
N SER A 89 -2.76 13.07 -8.58
CA SER A 89 -1.66 13.35 -7.66
C SER A 89 -0.32 13.60 -8.38
N CYS A 90 -0.07 12.88 -9.47
CA CYS A 90 1.11 13.01 -10.31
C CYS A 90 1.13 14.25 -11.22
N THR A 91 0.01 14.95 -11.42
CA THR A 91 -0.04 16.18 -12.20
C THR A 91 -0.32 17.43 -11.40
N LEU A 92 -0.89 17.31 -10.20
CA LEU A 92 -1.27 18.46 -9.39
C LEU A 92 -0.31 18.80 -8.25
N VAL A 93 0.34 17.81 -7.63
CA VAL A 93 1.06 18.05 -6.37
C VAL A 93 2.54 17.70 -6.47
N LEU A 94 2.87 16.48 -6.93
CA LEU A 94 4.18 15.90 -6.59
C LEU A 94 5.00 15.40 -7.77
N SER A 95 4.47 15.47 -9.00
CA SER A 95 5.15 15.06 -10.24
C SER A 95 5.64 13.59 -10.27
N CYS A 96 5.33 12.79 -9.25
CA CYS A 96 5.65 11.36 -9.10
C CYS A 96 7.12 11.05 -9.38
N PRO A 97 8.02 11.38 -8.44
CA PRO A 97 9.46 11.19 -8.60
C PRO A 97 9.80 9.70 -8.75
N ILE A 98 10.67 9.36 -9.69
CA ILE A 98 11.00 7.96 -10.00
C ILE A 98 12.40 7.61 -9.51
N ASP A 99 12.52 6.58 -8.67
CA ASP A 99 13.81 6.01 -8.31
C ASP A 99 14.47 5.38 -9.57
N PRO A 100 15.64 5.89 -10.03
CA PRO A 100 16.34 5.29 -11.16
C PRO A 100 16.78 3.83 -10.91
N GLU A 101 16.88 3.38 -9.65
CA GLU A 101 17.37 2.05 -9.29
C GLU A 101 16.30 0.93 -9.44
N VAL A 102 15.01 1.26 -9.51
CA VAL A 102 13.91 0.29 -9.68
C VAL A 102 13.36 0.26 -11.10
N GLY A 103 14.00 0.91 -12.06
CA GLY A 103 13.53 1.03 -13.44
C GLY A 103 13.45 -0.29 -14.22
N VAL A 104 12.52 -0.33 -15.18
CA VAL A 104 12.26 -1.48 -16.08
C VAL A 104 13.50 -1.97 -16.82
N GLU A 105 14.33 -1.05 -17.33
CA GLU A 105 15.54 -1.42 -18.08
C GLU A 105 16.55 -2.17 -17.20
N ARG A 106 16.72 -1.72 -15.95
CA ARG A 106 17.59 -2.40 -14.98
C ARG A 106 17.03 -3.76 -14.58
N TRP A 107 15.71 -3.85 -14.37
CA TRP A 107 15.04 -5.12 -14.10
C TRP A 107 15.27 -6.13 -15.22
N ARG A 108 15.07 -5.73 -16.48
CA ARG A 108 15.31 -6.57 -17.67
C ARG A 108 16.76 -6.99 -17.80
N ALA A 109 17.71 -6.08 -17.56
CA ALA A 109 19.14 -6.37 -17.57
C ALA A 109 19.53 -7.43 -16.51
N GLY A 110 18.83 -7.46 -15.38
CA GLY A 110 19.00 -8.46 -14.32
C GLY A 110 18.29 -9.80 -14.55
N GLY A 111 17.75 -10.07 -15.76
CA GLY A 111 17.02 -11.31 -16.06
C GLY A 111 15.54 -11.27 -15.69
N GLY A 112 15.03 -10.10 -15.31
CA GLY A 112 13.61 -9.85 -15.08
C GLY A 112 12.79 -9.89 -16.38
N LEU A 113 11.52 -10.24 -16.23
CA LEU A 113 10.45 -10.09 -17.21
C LEU A 113 9.49 -9.03 -16.70
N VAL A 114 9.12 -8.09 -17.56
CA VAL A 114 8.12 -7.08 -17.25
C VAL A 114 7.42 -6.65 -18.52
N GLU A 115 6.09 -6.66 -18.48
CA GLU A 115 5.22 -6.22 -19.57
C GLU A 115 4.30 -5.12 -19.07
N HIS A 116 4.31 -3.97 -19.75
CA HIS A 116 3.33 -2.91 -19.54
C HIS A 116 1.99 -3.34 -20.12
N VAL A 117 0.90 -3.12 -19.37
CA VAL A 117 -0.44 -3.56 -19.73
C VAL A 117 -1.44 -2.41 -19.54
N LEU A 118 -2.38 -2.33 -20.47
CA LEU A 118 -3.54 -1.45 -20.41
C LEU A 118 -4.81 -2.29 -20.54
N PHE A 119 -5.82 -2.01 -19.72
CA PHE A 119 -7.10 -2.71 -19.77
C PHE A 119 -8.23 -1.80 -19.27
N THR A 120 -9.41 -1.98 -19.84
CA THR A 120 -10.61 -1.19 -19.49
C THR A 120 -11.24 -1.72 -18.20
N SER A 121 -11.48 -0.87 -17.19
CA SER A 121 -12.20 -1.22 -15.96
C SER A 121 -13.71 -1.28 -16.19
N ARG A 122 -14.45 -1.71 -15.17
CA ARG A 122 -15.93 -1.74 -15.17
C ARG A 122 -16.62 -0.39 -15.25
N SER A 123 -15.92 0.70 -14.93
CA SER A 123 -16.42 2.07 -15.15
C SER A 123 -16.16 2.56 -16.57
N GLY A 124 -15.40 1.79 -17.36
CA GLY A 124 -14.93 2.17 -18.68
C GLY A 124 -13.64 3.00 -18.68
N ALA A 125 -12.96 3.18 -17.54
CA ALA A 125 -11.66 3.84 -17.49
C ALA A 125 -10.57 2.91 -18.01
N THR A 126 -9.52 3.43 -18.68
CA THR A 126 -8.35 2.62 -19.03
C THR A 126 -7.38 2.59 -17.86
N LEU A 127 -7.19 1.42 -17.27
CA LEU A 127 -6.20 1.20 -16.20
C LEU A 127 -4.83 0.85 -16.79
N SER A 128 -3.78 1.30 -16.12
CA SER A 128 -2.38 1.07 -16.47
C SER A 128 -1.67 0.28 -15.39
N GLY A 129 -0.85 -0.68 -15.80
CA GLY A 129 -0.05 -1.47 -14.87
C GLY A 129 1.07 -2.25 -15.54
N HIS A 130 1.77 -3.06 -14.76
CA HIS A 130 2.85 -3.92 -15.21
C HIS A 130 2.71 -5.32 -14.61
N VAL A 131 3.00 -6.34 -15.43
CA VAL A 131 3.11 -7.73 -14.98
C VAL A 131 4.58 -8.12 -14.89
N TRP A 132 5.01 -8.52 -13.70
CA TRP A 132 6.39 -8.81 -13.33
C TRP A 132 6.60 -10.30 -13.10
N ALA A 133 7.72 -10.82 -13.59
CA ALA A 133 8.22 -12.16 -13.26
C ALA A 133 9.74 -12.22 -13.50
N THR A 134 10.35 -13.36 -13.24
CA THR A 134 11.77 -13.63 -13.60
C THR A 134 11.84 -14.73 -14.64
N ARG A 135 12.87 -14.71 -15.51
CA ARG A 135 13.07 -15.80 -16.48
C ARG A 135 13.29 -17.14 -15.79
N GLU A 136 14.03 -17.13 -14.68
CA GLU A 136 14.32 -18.31 -13.87
C GLU A 136 13.19 -18.59 -12.88
N GLY A 137 13.05 -19.85 -12.46
CA GLY A 137 12.03 -20.30 -11.52
C GLY A 137 11.02 -21.27 -12.13
N PRO A 138 10.03 -21.74 -11.35
CA PRO A 138 9.05 -22.70 -11.80
C PRO A 138 8.26 -22.22 -13.03
N ALA A 139 7.83 -23.16 -13.87
CA ALA A 139 7.00 -22.84 -15.04
C ALA A 139 5.60 -22.30 -14.67
N ARG A 140 5.07 -22.69 -13.50
CA ARG A 140 3.80 -22.22 -12.95
C ARG A 140 4.01 -21.71 -11.53
N ARG A 141 3.61 -20.47 -11.28
CA ARG A 141 3.97 -19.68 -10.09
C ARG A 141 2.74 -19.09 -9.43
N PRO A 142 2.72 -18.98 -8.10
CA PRO A 142 1.68 -18.19 -7.42
C PRO A 142 1.66 -16.75 -7.93
N GLY A 143 0.48 -16.14 -7.87
CA GLY A 143 0.21 -14.79 -8.35
C GLY A 143 -0.07 -13.81 -7.22
N VAL A 144 0.34 -12.54 -7.39
CA VAL A 144 -0.02 -11.45 -6.48
C VAL A 144 -0.56 -10.26 -7.28
N VAL A 145 -1.71 -9.74 -6.89
CA VAL A 145 -2.22 -8.44 -7.35
C VAL A 145 -1.88 -7.41 -6.29
N PHE A 146 -1.10 -6.40 -6.64
CA PHE A 146 -0.69 -5.31 -5.75
C PHE A 146 -1.36 -4.00 -6.17
N SER A 147 -2.12 -3.40 -5.26
CA SER A 147 -2.79 -2.11 -5.44
C SER A 147 -2.05 -1.00 -4.68
N ASN A 148 -1.67 0.09 -5.35
CA ASN A 148 -1.04 1.22 -4.65
C ASN A 148 -2.04 1.97 -3.74
N GLY A 149 -1.48 2.81 -2.88
CA GLY A 149 -2.24 3.74 -2.06
C GLY A 149 -2.74 4.98 -2.80
N SER A 150 -3.26 5.94 -2.03
CA SER A 150 -3.85 7.16 -2.57
C SER A 150 -3.12 8.45 -2.16
N ILE A 151 -2.23 8.37 -1.17
CA ILE A 151 -1.35 9.47 -0.78
C ILE A 151 0.00 9.20 -1.45
N LEU A 152 0.36 10.02 -2.44
CA LEU A 152 1.68 9.95 -3.07
C LEU A 152 2.01 8.61 -3.72
N ALA A 153 0.97 7.86 -4.04
CA ALA A 153 1.07 6.48 -4.38
C ALA A 153 0.60 6.28 -5.82
N PHE A 154 1.57 5.93 -6.64
CA PHE A 154 1.46 5.56 -8.03
C PHE A 154 2.24 4.25 -8.17
N GLU A 155 1.98 3.52 -9.23
CA GLU A 155 2.46 2.17 -9.44
C GLU A 155 3.98 2.03 -9.21
N GLN A 156 4.76 2.93 -9.78
CA GLN A 156 6.23 2.90 -9.79
C GLN A 156 6.83 3.01 -8.39
N ALA A 157 6.17 3.71 -7.46
CA ALA A 157 6.60 3.78 -6.06
C ALA A 157 6.57 2.41 -5.37
N HIS A 158 5.88 1.42 -5.94
CA HIS A 158 5.71 0.08 -5.38
C HIS A 158 6.45 -0.99 -6.22
N TRP A 159 7.25 -0.60 -7.21
CA TRP A 159 7.99 -1.59 -8.03
C TRP A 159 9.01 -2.39 -7.22
N PHE A 160 9.52 -1.85 -6.12
CA PHE A 160 10.45 -2.59 -5.26
C PHE A 160 9.84 -3.88 -4.69
N ILE A 161 8.56 -3.85 -4.28
CA ILE A 161 7.88 -5.03 -3.73
C ILE A 161 7.51 -6.01 -4.84
N ALA A 162 7.10 -5.51 -6.02
CA ALA A 162 6.84 -6.36 -7.18
C ALA A 162 8.09 -7.12 -7.62
N GLN A 163 9.24 -6.44 -7.67
CA GLN A 163 10.51 -7.07 -8.01
C GLN A 163 11.01 -8.03 -6.91
N ALA A 164 10.78 -7.73 -5.63
CA ALA A 164 11.11 -8.64 -4.53
C ALA A 164 10.31 -9.94 -4.63
N LEU A 165 8.99 -9.85 -4.81
CA LEU A 165 8.12 -11.01 -4.99
C LEU A 165 8.42 -11.76 -6.29
N ALA A 166 8.65 -11.06 -7.41
CA ALA A 166 9.04 -11.72 -8.66
C ALA A 166 10.36 -12.49 -8.52
N ARG A 167 11.34 -11.95 -7.78
CA ARG A 167 12.59 -12.66 -7.42
C ARG A 167 12.34 -13.87 -6.50
N ALA A 168 11.33 -13.80 -5.64
CA ALA A 168 10.87 -14.93 -4.82
C ALA A 168 10.07 -15.99 -5.60
N GLY A 169 9.88 -15.82 -6.92
CA GLY A 169 9.25 -16.83 -7.77
C GLY A 169 7.75 -16.62 -7.99
N TYR A 170 7.25 -15.39 -7.81
CA TYR A 170 5.87 -15.01 -8.09
C TYR A 170 5.71 -14.43 -9.50
N VAL A 171 4.48 -14.43 -10.02
CA VAL A 171 4.04 -13.45 -11.01
C VAL A 171 3.29 -12.35 -10.27
N VAL A 172 3.61 -11.09 -10.51
CA VAL A 172 2.99 -9.96 -9.81
C VAL A 172 2.37 -9.02 -10.82
N ILE A 173 1.14 -8.57 -10.61
CA ILE A 173 0.61 -7.40 -11.30
C ILE A 173 0.59 -6.22 -10.32
N THR A 174 1.24 -5.13 -10.70
CA THR A 174 1.04 -3.80 -10.13
C THR A 174 0.20 -3.00 -11.11
N TYR A 175 -0.66 -2.13 -10.61
CA TYR A 175 -1.46 -1.26 -11.45
C TYR A 175 -1.83 0.00 -10.67
N ASP A 176 -2.10 1.08 -11.38
CA ASP A 176 -2.71 2.27 -10.83
C ASP A 176 -4.24 2.10 -10.78
N PRO A 177 -4.90 2.22 -9.61
CA PRO A 177 -6.34 2.39 -9.52
C PRO A 177 -6.83 3.56 -10.37
N GLN A 178 -8.13 3.57 -10.67
CA GLN A 178 -8.72 4.68 -11.41
C GLN A 178 -8.42 6.00 -10.71
N GLY A 179 -7.88 6.95 -11.47
CA GLY A 179 -7.47 8.25 -10.99
C GLY A 179 -6.11 8.34 -10.31
N GLU A 180 -5.35 7.26 -10.22
CA GLU A 180 -3.96 7.31 -9.77
C GLU A 180 -2.97 7.16 -10.93
N GLY A 181 -1.73 7.62 -10.70
CA GLY A 181 -0.59 7.39 -11.59
C GLY A 181 -0.90 7.60 -13.08
N MET A 182 -0.79 6.54 -13.88
CA MET A 182 -1.03 6.55 -15.32
C MET A 182 -2.44 6.10 -15.71
N SER A 183 -3.27 5.63 -14.79
CA SER A 183 -4.65 5.23 -15.09
C SER A 183 -5.54 6.43 -15.38
N ASP A 184 -6.58 6.20 -16.19
CA ASP A 184 -7.57 7.24 -16.48
C ASP A 184 -8.27 7.71 -15.18
N GLN A 185 -8.55 9.01 -15.09
CA GLN A 185 -9.34 9.62 -14.02
C GLN A 185 -10.84 9.35 -14.21
N LEU A 186 -11.29 9.32 -15.46
CA LEU A 186 -12.70 9.25 -15.83
C LEU A 186 -13.01 7.95 -16.58
N GLY A 187 -14.17 7.36 -16.29
CA GLY A 187 -14.72 6.18 -16.94
C GLY A 187 -15.22 6.42 -18.37
N GLU A 188 -16.17 5.65 -18.88
CA GLU A 188 -16.88 5.87 -20.15
C GLU A 188 -18.38 6.02 -19.88
N THR A 189 -19.10 6.77 -20.71
CA THR A 189 -20.55 6.97 -20.57
C THR A 189 -21.31 5.65 -20.48
N PRO A 190 -22.23 5.47 -19.51
CA PRO A 190 -22.76 6.45 -18.53
C PRO A 190 -22.03 6.50 -17.17
N ASP A 191 -20.90 5.81 -17.04
CA ASP A 191 -20.21 5.51 -15.77
C ASP A 191 -18.95 6.36 -15.57
N GLU A 192 -18.85 7.51 -16.25
CA GLU A 192 -17.63 8.34 -16.27
C GLU A 192 -17.16 8.76 -14.88
N LEU A 193 -18.10 8.87 -13.94
CA LEU A 193 -17.89 9.37 -12.59
C LEU A 193 -18.01 8.29 -11.51
N GLU A 194 -18.25 7.03 -11.86
CA GLU A 194 -18.47 5.94 -10.89
C GLU A 194 -17.27 5.81 -9.93
N ASP A 195 -16.07 5.68 -10.49
CA ASP A 195 -14.80 5.46 -9.76
C ASP A 195 -13.86 6.67 -9.83
N ALA A 196 -14.36 7.82 -10.33
CA ALA A 196 -13.55 9.01 -10.54
C ALA A 196 -13.25 9.75 -9.23
N PHE A 197 -12.07 10.37 -9.15
CA PHE A 197 -11.63 11.13 -7.97
C PHE A 197 -11.54 10.29 -6.70
N ALA A 198 -11.33 8.98 -6.85
CA ALA A 198 -10.98 8.11 -5.75
C ALA A 198 -9.65 8.55 -5.12
N GLY A 199 -9.55 8.43 -3.81
CA GLY A 199 -8.26 8.44 -3.12
C GLY A 199 -7.56 9.78 -2.88
N MET A 200 -7.99 10.88 -3.48
CA MET A 200 -7.29 12.17 -3.28
C MET A 200 -7.86 12.99 -2.13
N PRO A 201 -7.10 13.19 -1.03
CA PRO A 201 -7.43 14.21 -0.07
C PRO A 201 -7.51 15.57 -0.79
N PHE A 202 -8.50 16.39 -0.45
CA PHE A 202 -8.84 17.68 -1.08
C PHE A 202 -9.53 17.65 -2.45
N LEU A 203 -9.17 16.81 -3.42
CA LEU A 203 -9.92 16.76 -4.70
C LEU A 203 -11.28 16.08 -4.54
N GLY A 204 -11.41 15.12 -3.63
CA GLY A 204 -12.71 14.57 -3.23
C GLY A 204 -13.71 15.63 -2.76
N LEU A 205 -13.25 16.75 -2.18
CA LEU A 205 -14.11 17.88 -1.77
C LEU A 205 -14.68 18.66 -2.96
N ALA A 206 -13.94 18.72 -4.07
CA ALA A 206 -14.34 19.40 -5.31
C ALA A 206 -14.93 18.44 -6.35
N GLY A 207 -14.90 17.13 -6.10
CA GLY A 207 -15.40 16.09 -6.99
C GLY A 207 -16.92 16.08 -7.12
N PRO A 208 -17.48 15.55 -8.21
CA PRO A 208 -18.92 15.52 -8.46
C PRO A 208 -19.70 14.69 -7.43
N GLN A 209 -19.03 13.78 -6.73
CA GLN A 209 -19.60 12.97 -5.65
C GLN A 209 -19.57 13.67 -4.27
N SER A 210 -19.01 14.88 -4.17
CA SER A 210 -19.03 15.65 -2.93
C SER A 210 -20.42 16.23 -2.64
N VAL A 211 -20.70 16.61 -1.38
CA VAL A 211 -21.91 17.39 -1.04
C VAL A 211 -22.07 18.61 -1.95
N THR A 212 -20.97 19.28 -2.31
CA THR A 212 -20.98 20.42 -3.23
C THR A 212 -21.24 20.00 -4.68
N GLY A 213 -20.63 18.90 -5.15
CA GLY A 213 -20.86 18.35 -6.49
C GLY A 213 -22.29 17.87 -6.72
N ALA A 214 -22.87 17.15 -5.75
CA ALA A 214 -24.24 16.68 -5.79
C ALA A 214 -25.27 17.82 -5.76
N MET A 215 -25.00 18.91 -5.02
CA MET A 215 -25.85 20.10 -5.00
C MET A 215 -25.81 20.88 -6.33
N LEU A 216 -24.69 20.86 -7.04
CA LEU A 216 -24.51 21.61 -8.29
C LEU A 216 -24.99 20.85 -9.54
N ASN A 217 -24.92 19.52 -9.54
CA ASN A 217 -25.23 18.70 -10.72
C ASN A 217 -26.62 18.02 -10.68
N GLY A 218 -27.40 18.16 -9.61
CA GLY A 218 -28.79 17.67 -9.54
C GLY A 218 -28.93 16.14 -9.62
N THR A 219 -27.85 15.39 -9.44
CA THR A 219 -27.83 13.92 -9.46
C THR A 219 -28.31 13.35 -8.12
N HIS A 220 -29.12 12.29 -8.17
CA HIS A 220 -29.29 11.42 -7.01
C HIS A 220 -27.94 10.76 -6.71
N ARG A 221 -27.52 10.71 -5.43
CA ARG A 221 -26.25 10.11 -4.99
C ARG A 221 -26.03 8.73 -5.63
N PRO A 222 -24.98 8.50 -6.45
CA PRO A 222 -24.55 7.16 -6.78
C PRO A 222 -23.34 6.80 -5.91
N VAL A 223 -23.50 5.70 -5.17
CA VAL A 223 -22.51 4.79 -4.58
C VAL A 223 -21.25 5.42 -3.98
N GLY A 224 -21.28 5.57 -2.65
CA GLY A 224 -20.24 6.13 -1.80
C GLY A 224 -20.86 6.55 -0.46
N ASP A 225 -20.28 6.10 0.63
CA ASP A 225 -20.88 5.84 1.93
C ASP A 225 -20.95 7.03 2.91
N GLY A 226 -21.11 8.26 2.41
CA GLY A 226 -21.18 9.42 3.31
C GLY A 226 -21.47 10.81 2.75
N LEU A 227 -20.86 11.81 3.40
CA LEU A 227 -21.00 13.24 3.08
C LEU A 227 -20.17 13.64 1.85
N GLY A 228 -19.49 12.70 1.19
CA GLY A 228 -18.69 12.95 -0.01
C GLY A 228 -17.50 13.87 0.27
N LEU A 229 -16.90 13.77 1.45
CA LEU A 229 -15.81 14.65 1.86
C LEU A 229 -14.41 14.09 1.49
N GLY A 230 -14.31 12.80 1.12
CA GLY A 230 -13.05 12.10 0.83
C GLY A 230 -12.87 11.53 -0.59
N GLY A 231 -13.86 11.68 -1.49
CA GLY A 231 -13.91 10.89 -2.73
C GLY A 231 -14.63 9.54 -2.49
N ASN A 232 -14.83 8.72 -3.53
CA ASN A 232 -15.31 7.35 -3.35
C ASN A 232 -14.13 6.37 -3.28
N GLY A 233 -14.28 5.28 -2.52
CA GLY A 233 -13.25 4.24 -2.46
C GLY A 233 -13.28 3.25 -3.62
N LEU A 234 -14.34 3.27 -4.44
CA LEU A 234 -14.63 2.22 -5.42
C LEU A 234 -13.48 1.97 -6.40
N GLY A 235 -12.77 3.01 -6.86
CA GLY A 235 -11.62 2.84 -7.75
C GLY A 235 -10.54 1.87 -7.21
N PHE A 236 -10.37 1.77 -5.89
CA PHE A 236 -9.46 0.80 -5.26
C PHE A 236 -10.07 -0.60 -5.16
N TYR A 237 -11.32 -0.71 -4.69
CA TYR A 237 -12.00 -2.00 -4.52
C TYR A 237 -12.26 -2.67 -5.87
N ASP A 238 -12.86 -1.94 -6.80
CA ASP A 238 -13.24 -2.43 -8.11
C ASP A 238 -12.05 -2.56 -9.03
N GLY A 239 -11.14 -1.58 -9.02
CA GLY A 239 -9.89 -1.66 -9.74
C GLY A 239 -9.07 -2.89 -9.39
N GLN A 240 -9.01 -3.30 -8.11
CA GLN A 240 -8.24 -4.49 -7.70
C GLN A 240 -8.88 -5.80 -8.18
N ILE A 241 -10.21 -5.86 -8.20
CA ILE A 241 -10.95 -7.00 -8.72
C ILE A 241 -10.88 -7.06 -10.26
N ASP A 242 -10.95 -5.92 -10.93
CA ASP A 242 -10.78 -5.84 -12.38
C ASP A 242 -9.34 -6.21 -12.79
N ALA A 243 -8.35 -5.76 -12.02
CA ALA A 243 -6.95 -6.18 -12.17
C ALA A 243 -6.79 -7.69 -11.92
N LEU A 244 -7.48 -8.26 -10.93
CA LEU A 244 -7.49 -9.72 -10.70
C LEU A 244 -8.11 -10.49 -11.87
N ASP A 245 -9.24 -10.01 -12.41
CA ASP A 245 -9.90 -10.60 -13.58
C ASP A 245 -8.99 -10.54 -14.82
N TYR A 246 -8.35 -9.40 -15.05
CA TYR A 246 -7.34 -9.24 -16.11
C TYR A 246 -6.14 -10.16 -15.88
N PHE A 247 -5.64 -10.24 -14.65
CA PHE A 247 -4.45 -11.03 -14.33
C PHE A 247 -4.65 -12.53 -14.59
N LEU A 248 -5.88 -13.04 -14.37
CA LEU A 248 -6.25 -14.44 -14.59
C LEU A 248 -6.71 -14.74 -16.03
N SER A 249 -6.78 -13.74 -16.89
CA SER A 249 -7.18 -13.90 -18.29
C SER A 249 -6.12 -14.62 -19.13
N THR A 250 -6.56 -15.23 -20.23
CA THR A 250 -5.74 -16.08 -21.13
C THR A 250 -6.16 -15.86 -22.58
N PRO A 251 -5.39 -16.33 -23.59
CA PRO A 251 -5.82 -16.28 -24.99
C PRO A 251 -7.20 -16.93 -25.24
N ASP A 252 -7.49 -18.04 -24.54
CA ASP A 252 -8.76 -18.77 -24.68
C ASP A 252 -9.91 -18.14 -23.89
N ARG A 253 -9.59 -17.30 -22.90
CA ARG A 253 -10.54 -16.52 -22.09
C ARG A 253 -9.99 -15.10 -21.92
N PRO A 254 -10.12 -14.25 -22.95
CA PRO A 254 -9.67 -12.87 -22.88
C PRO A 254 -10.36 -12.12 -21.75
N PHE A 255 -9.72 -11.05 -21.29
CA PHE A 255 -10.28 -10.18 -20.27
C PHE A 255 -11.54 -9.47 -20.78
N GLU A 256 -12.57 -9.47 -19.94
CA GLU A 256 -13.80 -8.73 -20.14
C GLU A 256 -14.11 -7.99 -18.83
N PRO A 257 -14.26 -6.65 -18.86
CA PRO A 257 -14.60 -5.89 -17.66
C PRO A 257 -15.95 -6.32 -17.12
N ARG A 258 -16.07 -6.32 -15.79
CA ARG A 258 -17.37 -6.50 -15.13
C ARG A 258 -18.31 -5.35 -15.51
N PRO A 259 -19.64 -5.53 -15.37
CA PRO A 259 -20.56 -4.41 -15.45
C PRO A 259 -20.30 -3.40 -14.32
N SER A 260 -20.56 -2.12 -14.62
CA SER A 260 -20.58 -1.03 -13.64
C SER A 260 -21.48 -1.39 -12.44
N ARG A 261 -21.10 -0.92 -11.26
CA ARG A 261 -21.90 -1.09 -10.04
C ARG A 261 -23.16 -0.24 -10.06
N THR A 262 -23.08 0.97 -10.60
CA THR A 262 -24.15 1.98 -10.49
C THR A 262 -25.21 1.81 -11.58
N THR A 263 -24.82 1.50 -12.81
CA THR A 263 -25.73 1.42 -13.96
C THR A 263 -25.90 0.03 -14.52
N ALA A 264 -25.07 -0.94 -14.10
CA ALA A 264 -24.98 -2.28 -14.69
C ALA A 264 -24.63 -2.28 -16.19
N THR A 265 -24.09 -1.17 -16.71
CA THR A 265 -23.58 -1.09 -18.08
C THR A 265 -22.28 -1.90 -18.19
N GLY A 266 -22.09 -2.60 -19.31
CA GLY A 266 -20.85 -3.31 -19.59
C GLY A 266 -19.96 -2.52 -20.56
N HIS A 267 -18.65 -2.48 -20.30
CA HIS A 267 -17.65 -1.84 -21.16
C HIS A 267 -16.82 -2.82 -22.02
N ALA A 268 -17.32 -4.06 -22.19
CA ALA A 268 -16.68 -5.08 -23.01
C ALA A 268 -16.43 -4.63 -24.45
N ALA A 269 -17.36 -3.86 -25.03
CA ALA A 269 -17.22 -3.34 -26.39
C ALA A 269 -16.04 -2.37 -26.53
N LYS A 270 -15.78 -1.53 -25.51
CA LYS A 270 -14.61 -0.66 -25.45
C LYS A 270 -13.33 -1.49 -25.33
N GLN A 271 -13.27 -2.44 -24.39
CA GLN A 271 -12.12 -3.34 -24.23
C GLN A 271 -11.78 -4.05 -25.55
N GLN A 272 -12.76 -4.66 -26.21
CA GLN A 272 -12.55 -5.38 -27.48
C GLN A 272 -12.08 -4.46 -28.61
N ARG A 273 -12.66 -3.25 -28.72
CA ARG A 273 -12.24 -2.24 -29.71
C ARG A 273 -10.78 -1.86 -29.49
N ARG A 274 -10.40 -1.53 -28.26
CA ARG A 274 -9.04 -1.08 -27.91
C ARG A 274 -8.02 -2.20 -28.08
N VAL A 275 -8.37 -3.44 -27.79
CA VAL A 275 -7.57 -4.63 -28.11
C VAL A 275 -7.34 -4.76 -29.61
N GLY A 276 -8.39 -4.61 -30.43
CA GLY A 276 -8.28 -4.65 -31.90
C GLY A 276 -7.42 -3.54 -32.49
N GLU A 277 -7.32 -2.40 -31.80
CA GLU A 277 -6.46 -1.26 -32.15
C GLU A 277 -5.03 -1.39 -31.60
N GLY A 278 -4.72 -2.44 -30.82
CA GLY A 278 -3.43 -2.62 -30.18
C GLY A 278 -3.15 -1.63 -29.04
N ARG A 279 -4.20 -1.03 -28.47
CA ARG A 279 -4.12 -0.05 -27.37
C ARG A 279 -4.28 -0.68 -25.99
N ASP A 280 -5.08 -1.74 -25.90
CA ASP A 280 -5.27 -2.52 -24.67
C ASP A 280 -4.78 -3.95 -24.85
N SER A 281 -4.41 -4.60 -23.74
CA SER A 281 -4.03 -6.00 -23.71
C SER A 281 -5.27 -6.88 -23.63
N ALA A 282 -5.36 -7.86 -24.52
CA ALA A 282 -6.48 -8.81 -24.53
C ALA A 282 -6.48 -9.73 -23.30
N TYR A 283 -5.29 -10.03 -22.78
CA TYR A 283 -5.09 -10.89 -21.62
C TYR A 283 -3.73 -10.63 -20.97
N ASN A 284 -3.48 -11.24 -19.81
CA ASN A 284 -2.19 -11.20 -19.12
C ASN A 284 -1.06 -11.78 -20.02
N PRO A 285 -0.06 -11.00 -20.46
CA PRO A 285 0.99 -11.49 -21.36
C PRO A 285 1.87 -12.59 -20.74
N LEU A 286 1.92 -12.69 -19.41
CA LEU A 286 2.66 -13.73 -18.69
C LEU A 286 1.73 -14.85 -18.14
N TRP A 287 0.54 -15.03 -18.72
CA TRP A 287 -0.46 -16.00 -18.27
C TRP A 287 0.05 -17.44 -18.18
N GLU A 288 0.99 -17.83 -19.05
CA GLU A 288 1.58 -19.18 -19.04
C GLU A 288 2.32 -19.46 -17.73
N MET A 289 2.89 -18.42 -17.11
CA MET A 289 3.66 -18.51 -15.87
C MET A 289 2.77 -18.52 -14.62
N LEU A 290 1.55 -17.98 -14.71
CA LEU A 290 0.66 -17.79 -13.56
C LEU A 290 -0.14 -19.03 -13.23
N ASP A 291 -0.05 -19.52 -12.00
CA ASP A 291 -0.97 -20.51 -11.43
C ASP A 291 -2.21 -19.81 -10.83
N PRO A 292 -3.40 -19.93 -11.47
CA PRO A 292 -4.60 -19.22 -11.05
C PRO A 292 -5.22 -19.78 -9.77
N SER A 293 -4.72 -20.90 -9.24
CA SER A 293 -5.23 -21.51 -8.00
C SER A 293 -4.54 -21.00 -6.73
N ARG A 294 -3.50 -20.18 -6.88
CA ARG A 294 -2.64 -19.68 -5.79
C ARG A 294 -2.46 -18.17 -5.91
N ILE A 295 -3.46 -17.42 -5.45
CA ILE A 295 -3.53 -15.96 -5.61
C ILE A 295 -3.55 -15.24 -4.26
N GLY A 296 -2.70 -14.22 -4.13
CA GLY A 296 -2.73 -13.26 -3.04
C GLY A 296 -3.17 -11.88 -3.51
N LEU A 297 -3.80 -11.13 -2.62
CA LEU A 297 -4.00 -9.70 -2.78
C LEU A 297 -3.09 -8.94 -1.82
N ALA A 298 -2.49 -7.87 -2.31
CA ALA A 298 -1.73 -6.94 -1.50
C ALA A 298 -2.04 -5.51 -1.87
N GLY A 299 -1.75 -4.59 -0.96
CA GLY A 299 -1.75 -3.17 -1.29
C GLY A 299 -1.23 -2.30 -0.17
N HIS A 300 -1.10 -1.02 -0.48
CA HIS A 300 -0.68 0.03 0.44
C HIS A 300 -1.81 1.04 0.68
N SER A 301 -1.96 1.59 1.89
CA SER A 301 -2.96 2.62 2.18
C SER A 301 -4.38 2.18 1.79
N TYR A 302 -5.08 2.98 0.99
CA TYR A 302 -6.39 2.61 0.42
C TYR A 302 -6.36 1.28 -0.36
N GLY A 303 -5.27 0.97 -1.07
CA GLY A 303 -5.07 -0.33 -1.71
C GLY A 303 -4.99 -1.49 -0.70
N ALA A 304 -4.45 -1.23 0.50
CA ALA A 304 -4.41 -2.21 1.60
C ALA A 304 -5.81 -2.44 2.20
N ILE A 305 -6.60 -1.37 2.32
CA ILE A 305 -8.00 -1.39 2.74
C ILE A 305 -8.84 -2.21 1.74
N ALA A 306 -8.70 -1.94 0.45
CA ALA A 306 -9.35 -2.71 -0.61
C ALA A 306 -8.91 -4.18 -0.60
N ALA A 307 -7.61 -4.46 -0.48
CA ALA A 307 -7.09 -5.83 -0.39
C ALA A 307 -7.70 -6.60 0.79
N SER A 308 -7.82 -5.95 1.95
CA SER A 308 -8.40 -6.52 3.17
C SER A 308 -9.86 -6.94 2.99
N TRP A 309 -10.64 -6.20 2.20
CA TRP A 309 -12.02 -6.56 1.88
C TRP A 309 -12.11 -7.61 0.77
N ASN A 310 -11.46 -7.33 -0.36
CA ASN A 310 -11.55 -8.12 -1.58
C ASN A 310 -11.03 -9.54 -1.39
N ALA A 311 -9.98 -9.74 -0.58
CA ALA A 311 -9.46 -11.06 -0.30
C ALA A 311 -10.48 -11.94 0.43
N GLN A 312 -11.26 -11.34 1.32
CA GLN A 312 -12.29 -12.04 2.08
C GLN A 312 -13.54 -12.30 1.24
N ALA A 313 -13.84 -11.42 0.27
CA ALA A 313 -14.99 -11.53 -0.62
C ALA A 313 -14.76 -12.46 -1.82
N ASP A 314 -13.55 -12.51 -2.37
CA ASP A 314 -13.28 -13.23 -3.61
C ASP A 314 -12.77 -14.66 -3.35
N PRO A 315 -13.49 -15.71 -3.80
CA PRO A 315 -13.12 -17.10 -3.52
C PRO A 315 -11.82 -17.54 -4.19
N ARG A 316 -11.32 -16.79 -5.19
CA ARG A 316 -10.06 -17.09 -5.91
C ARG A 316 -8.83 -16.73 -5.09
N VAL A 317 -8.98 -15.94 -4.03
CA VAL A 317 -7.88 -15.43 -3.20
C VAL A 317 -7.62 -16.36 -2.02
N ASN A 318 -6.34 -16.56 -1.71
CA ASN A 318 -5.89 -17.46 -0.65
C ASN A 318 -5.28 -16.71 0.55
N ALA A 319 -4.75 -15.49 0.37
CA ALA A 319 -4.13 -14.70 1.44
C ALA A 319 -4.11 -13.20 1.13
N VAL A 320 -4.02 -12.37 2.18
CA VAL A 320 -3.89 -10.92 2.07
C VAL A 320 -2.68 -10.37 2.83
N VAL A 321 -2.02 -9.38 2.24
CA VAL A 321 -1.02 -8.53 2.90
C VAL A 321 -1.43 -7.06 2.78
N ALA A 322 -1.58 -6.38 3.89
CA ALA A 322 -2.01 -4.99 3.96
C ALA A 322 -0.90 -4.12 4.54
N LEU A 323 -0.36 -3.22 3.71
CA LEU A 323 0.66 -2.25 4.10
C LEU A 323 -0.05 -0.97 4.53
N ASP A 324 -0.24 -0.82 5.84
CA ASP A 324 -0.84 0.37 6.47
C ASP A 324 -2.15 0.84 5.79
N ALA A 325 -3.27 0.09 5.88
CA ALA A 325 -3.64 -0.71 7.05
C ALA A 325 -4.59 -1.89 6.76
N LEU A 326 -4.32 -3.03 7.40
CA LEU A 326 -5.25 -4.16 7.48
C LEU A 326 -6.53 -3.72 8.19
N CYS A 327 -7.69 -4.03 7.60
CA CYS A 327 -8.98 -3.65 8.16
C CYS A 327 -9.96 -4.82 8.28
N LEU A 328 -10.99 -4.59 9.09
CA LEU A 328 -12.13 -5.49 9.27
C LEU A 328 -13.26 -5.08 8.33
N PRO A 329 -13.74 -6.00 7.47
CA PRO A 329 -14.96 -5.76 6.70
C PRO A 329 -16.12 -5.37 7.63
N GLY A 330 -16.96 -4.46 7.16
CA GLY A 330 -18.03 -3.87 7.95
C GLY A 330 -19.02 -3.12 7.06
N PRO A 331 -20.04 -2.49 7.66
CA PRO A 331 -20.89 -1.60 6.91
C PRO A 331 -20.06 -0.45 6.31
N PRO A 332 -20.49 0.11 5.17
CA PRO A 332 -19.79 1.22 4.54
C PRO A 332 -19.57 2.40 5.52
N LEU A 333 -18.38 2.99 5.48
CA LEU A 333 -17.90 4.07 6.32
C LEU A 333 -17.14 5.10 5.48
N ASP A 334 -17.63 6.34 5.46
CA ASP A 334 -16.97 7.47 4.80
C ASP A 334 -15.54 7.66 5.31
N GLU A 335 -14.61 7.85 4.37
CA GLU A 335 -13.18 8.02 4.64
C GLU A 335 -12.89 9.13 5.67
N MET A 336 -13.49 10.32 5.51
CA MET A 336 -13.23 11.44 6.42
C MET A 336 -13.78 11.17 7.82
N VAL A 337 -14.93 10.50 7.91
CA VAL A 337 -15.48 10.04 9.20
C VAL A 337 -14.56 8.99 9.82
N ALA A 338 -14.05 8.05 9.02
CA ALA A 338 -13.15 7.01 9.47
C ALA A 338 -11.88 7.63 10.09
N PHE A 339 -11.21 8.56 9.40
CA PHE A 339 -10.05 9.27 9.93
C PHE A 339 -10.36 10.09 11.18
N ALA A 340 -11.51 10.77 11.19
CA ALA A 340 -11.91 11.61 12.30
C ALA A 340 -12.26 10.80 13.56
N THR A 341 -12.64 9.52 13.43
CA THR A 341 -13.17 8.72 14.54
C THR A 341 -12.35 7.47 14.87
N ALA A 342 -11.28 7.20 14.12
CA ALA A 342 -10.42 6.04 14.34
C ALA A 342 -9.91 5.99 15.80
N PRO A 343 -10.16 4.90 16.56
CA PRO A 343 -9.82 4.87 17.97
C PRO A 343 -8.31 4.85 18.26
N VAL A 344 -7.48 4.47 17.28
CA VAL A 344 -6.00 4.58 17.37
C VAL A 344 -5.53 6.04 17.50
N ASN A 345 -6.36 6.99 17.09
CA ASN A 345 -6.07 8.43 17.09
C ASN A 345 -6.57 9.15 18.36
N ASN A 346 -7.03 8.40 19.37
CA ASN A 346 -7.52 8.95 20.63
C ASN A 346 -6.40 9.02 21.67
N VAL A 347 -6.01 10.24 22.06
CA VAL A 347 -5.01 10.53 23.08
C VAL A 347 -5.66 10.66 24.44
N GLY A 348 -5.22 9.84 25.40
CA GLY A 348 -5.69 9.88 26.78
C GLY A 348 -7.20 9.58 26.94
N GLY A 349 -7.82 8.96 25.92
CA GLY A 349 -9.24 8.62 25.93
C GLY A 349 -10.21 9.77 25.66
N ALA A 350 -9.72 11.00 25.47
CA ALA A 350 -10.56 12.19 25.31
C ALA A 350 -10.20 13.11 24.13
N LEU A 351 -8.94 13.13 23.67
CA LEU A 351 -8.49 14.04 22.62
C LEU A 351 -8.29 13.28 21.31
N GLN A 352 -9.15 13.54 20.33
CA GLN A 352 -9.04 12.97 18.99
C GLN A 352 -8.09 13.80 18.12
N ILE A 353 -7.08 13.16 17.53
CA ILE A 353 -6.18 13.78 16.55
C ILE A 353 -6.35 13.05 15.21
N PRO A 354 -7.23 13.53 14.31
CA PRO A 354 -7.50 12.85 13.04
C PRO A 354 -6.20 12.53 12.28
N ALA A 355 -6.04 11.26 11.89
CA ALA A 355 -4.84 10.73 11.23
C ALA A 355 -3.50 10.98 11.98
N GLY A 356 -3.55 11.10 13.31
CA GLY A 356 -2.37 11.40 14.14
C GLY A 356 -1.41 10.21 14.31
N TYR A 357 -1.95 9.02 14.56
CA TYR A 357 -1.15 7.84 14.97
C TYR A 357 -1.47 6.56 14.21
N GLY A 358 -2.65 6.41 13.59
CA GLY A 358 -2.94 5.26 12.73
C GLY A 358 -4.17 5.44 11.86
N PHE A 359 -4.36 4.48 10.94
CA PHE A 359 -5.58 4.33 10.15
C PHE A 359 -6.67 3.57 10.93
N PRO A 360 -7.94 3.68 10.50
CA PRO A 360 -9.06 2.93 11.08
C PRO A 360 -8.86 1.42 10.98
N ASP A 361 -9.40 0.66 11.95
CA ASP A 361 -9.44 -0.80 11.93
C ASP A 361 -10.65 -1.35 11.16
N ARG A 362 -11.53 -0.47 10.65
CA ARG A 362 -12.67 -0.79 9.79
C ARG A 362 -12.37 -0.34 8.37
N CYS A 363 -12.73 -1.18 7.40
CA CYS A 363 -12.58 -0.81 6.00
C CYS A 363 -13.52 0.36 5.70
N PHE A 364 -12.97 1.43 5.12
CA PHE A 364 -13.69 2.63 4.72
C PHE A 364 -13.80 2.71 3.21
N GLY A 365 -14.77 3.47 2.71
CA GLY A 365 -15.05 3.61 1.28
C GLY A 365 -15.39 2.29 0.58
N SER A 366 -15.82 1.29 1.36
CA SER A 366 -16.19 -0.03 0.83
C SER A 366 -17.47 0.06 0.00
N PRO A 367 -17.66 -0.83 -0.98
CA PRO A 367 -18.91 -0.90 -1.72
C PRO A 367 -20.11 -1.12 -0.78
N ASP A 368 -21.28 -0.63 -1.17
CA ASP A 368 -22.55 -0.84 -0.44
C ASP A 368 -23.06 -2.27 -0.65
N GLU A 369 -22.32 -3.23 -0.10
CA GLU A 369 -22.56 -4.66 -0.18
C GLU A 369 -22.44 -5.30 1.21
N PRO A 370 -23.05 -6.48 1.42
CA PRO A 370 -22.84 -7.23 2.65
C PRO A 370 -21.34 -7.48 2.91
N ALA A 371 -20.87 -7.08 4.09
CA ALA A 371 -19.50 -7.29 4.48
C ALA A 371 -19.11 -8.78 4.42
N PRO A 372 -18.01 -9.15 3.73
CA PRO A 372 -17.55 -10.53 3.69
C PRO A 372 -17.11 -11.02 5.08
N ALA A 373 -17.29 -12.31 5.32
CA ALA A 373 -16.74 -12.96 6.51
C ALA A 373 -15.22 -13.09 6.41
N ILE A 374 -14.53 -12.96 7.54
CA ILE A 374 -13.09 -13.21 7.62
C ILE A 374 -12.85 -14.71 7.46
N THR A 375 -12.19 -15.10 6.37
CA THR A 375 -11.91 -16.49 6.00
C THR A 375 -10.49 -16.70 5.47
N LYS A 376 -9.78 -15.63 5.08
CA LYS A 376 -8.43 -15.68 4.51
C LYS A 376 -7.39 -15.09 5.47
N PRO A 377 -6.22 -15.72 5.58
CA PRO A 377 -5.13 -15.24 6.42
C PRO A 377 -4.70 -13.83 6.06
N GLY A 378 -4.55 -12.96 7.06
CA GLY A 378 -4.18 -11.55 6.87
C GLY A 378 -2.94 -11.10 7.65
N LEU A 379 -2.02 -10.46 6.94
CA LEU A 379 -0.84 -9.79 7.50
C LEU A 379 -1.02 -8.27 7.42
N SER A 380 -0.80 -7.58 8.54
CA SER A 380 -0.62 -6.12 8.59
C SER A 380 0.86 -5.79 8.75
N VAL A 381 1.38 -4.85 7.97
CA VAL A 381 2.68 -4.21 8.23
C VAL A 381 2.46 -2.70 8.27
N THR A 382 2.79 -2.04 9.39
CA THR A 382 2.57 -0.61 9.65
C THR A 382 3.74 -0.02 10.45
N GLY A 383 3.82 1.30 10.53
CA GLY A 383 4.84 2.03 11.29
C GLY A 383 4.39 2.44 12.68
N ASP A 384 5.23 3.17 13.41
CA ASP A 384 4.84 3.91 14.63
C ASP A 384 3.98 5.13 14.29
N TYR A 385 4.29 5.81 13.20
CA TYR A 385 3.66 7.05 12.78
C TYR A 385 2.78 6.84 11.53
N VAL A 386 2.12 7.91 11.07
CA VAL A 386 1.30 7.92 9.85
C VAL A 386 1.97 8.82 8.82
N VAL A 387 1.45 10.02 8.57
CA VAL A 387 2.04 10.98 7.60
C VAL A 387 2.91 12.01 8.30
N ALA A 388 2.49 12.45 9.50
CA ALA A 388 3.25 13.38 10.31
C ALA A 388 3.84 12.66 11.53
N PRO A 389 5.08 12.96 11.93
CA PRO A 389 5.71 12.34 13.08
C PRO A 389 5.21 13.03 14.36
N VAL A 390 3.93 12.82 14.70
CA VAL A 390 3.31 13.37 15.91
C VAL A 390 3.93 12.66 17.11
N PRO A 391 4.68 13.36 18.00
CA PRO A 391 5.32 12.71 19.13
C PRO A 391 4.28 12.21 20.14
N TYR A 392 4.50 11.02 20.70
CA TYR A 392 3.62 10.46 21.72
C TYR A 392 3.76 11.21 23.05
N ALA A 393 2.76 12.03 23.40
CA ALA A 393 2.71 12.74 24.69
C ALA A 393 2.29 11.82 25.86
N LEU A 394 1.54 10.77 25.55
CA LEU A 394 1.07 9.73 26.47
C LEU A 394 1.25 8.38 25.79
N ALA A 395 1.43 7.32 26.59
CA ALA A 395 1.55 5.98 26.04
C ALA A 395 0.24 5.59 25.35
N PRO A 396 0.28 5.13 24.09
CA PRO A 396 -0.93 4.68 23.40
C PRO A 396 -1.38 3.32 23.94
N ASP A 397 -2.60 2.91 23.59
CA ASP A 397 -3.01 1.51 23.73
C ASP A 397 -2.07 0.64 22.87
N PRO A 398 -1.28 -0.27 23.47
CA PRO A 398 -0.26 -1.03 22.76
C PRO A 398 -0.84 -2.03 21.75
N LEU A 399 -2.15 -2.32 21.82
CA LEU A 399 -2.84 -3.20 20.89
C LEU A 399 -3.58 -2.44 19.79
N ALA A 400 -3.58 -1.10 19.80
CA ALA A 400 -4.42 -0.31 18.90
C ALA A 400 -4.16 -0.60 17.41
N LYS A 401 -2.90 -0.83 17.02
CA LYS A 401 -2.51 -1.18 15.64
C LYS A 401 -2.63 -2.68 15.31
N SER A 402 -2.91 -3.51 16.30
CA SER A 402 -3.05 -4.97 16.13
C SER A 402 -4.51 -5.43 16.23
N ARG A 403 -5.48 -4.52 16.43
CA ARG A 403 -6.91 -4.86 16.62
C ARG A 403 -7.50 -5.66 15.46
N ALA A 404 -7.20 -5.29 14.22
CA ALA A 404 -7.69 -6.03 13.05
C ALA A 404 -7.14 -7.46 13.04
N SER A 405 -5.83 -7.63 13.24
CA SER A 405 -5.21 -8.97 13.33
C SER A 405 -5.78 -9.79 14.49
N LEU A 406 -5.97 -9.21 15.67
CA LEU A 406 -6.62 -9.88 16.81
C LEU A 406 -8.03 -10.37 16.47
N ALA A 407 -8.82 -9.57 15.76
CA ALA A 407 -10.16 -9.96 15.33
C ALA A 407 -10.14 -11.08 14.25
N TYR A 408 -9.13 -11.12 13.36
CA TYR A 408 -8.93 -12.26 12.46
C TYR A 408 -8.67 -13.55 13.26
N SER A 409 -7.72 -13.50 14.19
CA SER A 409 -7.38 -14.61 15.08
C SER A 409 -8.58 -15.14 15.87
N GLN A 410 -9.46 -14.25 16.36
CA GLN A 410 -10.68 -14.63 17.08
C GLN A 410 -11.68 -15.44 16.22
N THR A 411 -11.59 -15.34 14.90
CA THR A 411 -12.40 -16.16 13.97
C THR A 411 -11.75 -17.50 13.62
N GLY A 412 -10.57 -17.80 14.18
CA GLY A 412 -9.78 -18.99 13.86
C GLY A 412 -8.98 -18.85 12.56
N VAL A 413 -8.87 -17.63 12.02
CA VAL A 413 -8.08 -17.33 10.82
C VAL A 413 -6.70 -16.85 11.23
N ASP A 414 -5.67 -17.41 10.59
CA ASP A 414 -4.28 -17.00 10.83
C ASP A 414 -4.07 -15.51 10.55
N SER A 415 -3.30 -14.83 11.41
CA SER A 415 -3.00 -13.42 11.19
C SER A 415 -1.69 -12.98 11.84
N ALA A 416 -1.19 -11.85 11.37
CA ALA A 416 -0.05 -11.16 11.98
C ALA A 416 -0.21 -9.65 11.86
N ALA A 417 0.38 -8.92 12.81
CA ALA A 417 0.54 -7.47 12.73
C ALA A 417 1.97 -7.11 13.10
N ILE A 418 2.70 -6.52 12.16
CA ILE A 418 4.10 -6.10 12.32
C ILE A 418 4.12 -4.58 12.37
N ILE A 419 4.62 -4.03 13.48
CA ILE A 419 4.73 -2.60 13.69
C ILE A 419 6.21 -2.22 13.76
N MET A 420 6.64 -1.46 12.76
CA MET A 420 8.02 -1.01 12.57
C MET A 420 8.33 0.16 13.48
N ARG A 421 9.47 0.08 14.18
CA ARG A 421 9.96 1.16 15.04
C ARG A 421 10.32 2.37 14.21
N GLY A 422 9.77 3.53 14.58
CA GLY A 422 10.05 4.80 13.93
C GLY A 422 9.57 4.89 12.48
N GLY A 423 8.98 3.81 11.95
CA GLY A 423 8.42 3.77 10.61
C GLY A 423 7.09 4.51 10.54
N ASP A 424 6.58 4.66 9.33
CA ASP A 424 5.44 5.48 9.01
C ASP A 424 4.69 4.99 7.76
N HIS A 425 3.79 5.82 7.23
CA HIS A 425 3.01 5.49 6.05
C HIS A 425 3.87 5.34 4.78
N PHE A 426 4.97 6.09 4.68
CA PHE A 426 5.80 6.16 3.49
C PHE A 426 6.84 5.03 3.42
N ASP A 427 7.05 4.26 4.48
CA ASP A 427 7.83 3.01 4.38
C ASP A 427 7.23 2.02 3.35
N GLY A 428 5.92 2.10 3.10
CA GLY A 428 5.20 1.31 2.10
C GLY A 428 5.45 1.70 0.65
N ALA A 429 6.08 2.84 0.39
CA ALA A 429 6.26 3.42 -0.94
C ALA A 429 7.67 3.97 -1.14
N ASP A 430 8.20 3.89 -2.35
CA ASP A 430 9.46 4.50 -2.71
C ASP A 430 9.28 6.00 -2.99
N SER A 431 9.47 6.81 -1.95
CA SER A 431 9.42 8.26 -2.02
C SER A 431 10.72 8.90 -2.51
N VAL A 432 11.73 8.09 -2.91
CA VAL A 432 13.13 8.49 -3.17
C VAL A 432 13.76 9.29 -2.02
N GLY A 433 13.22 9.19 -0.80
CA GLY A 433 13.64 9.96 0.37
C GLY A 433 13.16 11.43 0.37
N LEU A 434 12.35 11.86 -0.60
CA LEU A 434 11.73 13.20 -0.58
C LEU A 434 10.66 13.31 0.51
N LEU A 435 9.97 12.20 0.78
CA LEU A 435 9.15 12.05 1.96
C LEU A 435 9.93 11.22 2.96
N PRO A 436 10.15 11.72 4.18
CA PRO A 436 10.88 10.99 5.20
C PRO A 436 10.20 9.67 5.53
N SER A 437 11.01 8.65 5.79
CA SER A 437 10.63 7.32 6.26
C SER A 437 11.86 6.61 6.84
N SER A 438 11.69 5.39 7.37
CA SER A 438 12.81 4.61 7.90
C SER A 438 13.64 3.94 6.80
N LEU A 439 14.94 3.74 7.01
CA LEU A 439 15.78 3.03 6.03
C LEU A 439 15.50 1.52 5.99
N ARG A 440 14.97 0.95 7.08
CA ARG A 440 14.77 -0.51 7.24
C ARG A 440 13.33 -0.96 6.99
N GLY A 441 12.37 -0.04 6.87
CA GLY A 441 10.96 -0.38 6.71
C GLY A 441 10.69 -1.20 5.45
N ARG A 442 11.28 -0.82 4.31
CA ARG A 442 11.19 -1.58 3.05
C ARG A 442 11.76 -3.00 3.17
N ASP A 443 12.84 -3.19 3.93
CA ASP A 443 13.41 -4.52 4.18
C ASP A 443 12.46 -5.39 5.00
N MET A 444 11.84 -4.82 6.05
CA MET A 444 10.82 -5.53 6.85
C MET A 444 9.58 -5.87 6.01
N ILE A 445 9.06 -4.90 5.25
CA ILE A 445 7.89 -5.08 4.38
C ILE A 445 8.14 -6.20 3.37
N THR A 446 9.26 -6.18 2.67
CA THR A 446 9.58 -7.20 1.66
C THR A 446 9.79 -8.58 2.31
N TRP A 447 10.46 -8.66 3.46
CA TRP A 447 10.64 -9.91 4.21
C TRP A 447 9.30 -10.54 4.61
N TYR A 448 8.46 -9.79 5.30
CA TYR A 448 7.20 -10.31 5.84
C TYR A 448 6.19 -10.61 4.75
N THR A 449 6.09 -9.75 3.73
CA THR A 449 5.19 -9.98 2.59
C THR A 449 5.58 -11.26 1.85
N THR A 450 6.87 -11.46 1.61
CA THR A 450 7.38 -12.67 0.94
C THR A 450 7.16 -13.91 1.80
N ALA A 451 7.53 -13.88 3.08
CA ALA A 451 7.32 -15.02 3.98
C ALA A 451 5.84 -15.39 4.16
N TRP A 452 4.95 -14.40 4.20
CA TRP A 452 3.51 -14.62 4.29
C TRP A 452 2.96 -15.31 3.05
N PHE A 453 3.28 -14.80 1.87
CA PHE A 453 2.84 -15.44 0.63
C PHE A 453 3.54 -16.77 0.39
N ASP A 454 4.77 -16.95 0.86
CA ASP A 454 5.46 -18.25 0.75
C ASP A 454 4.73 -19.30 1.56
N LYS A 455 4.23 -18.95 2.75
CA LYS A 455 3.41 -19.85 3.58
C LYS A 455 2.09 -20.20 2.92
N TYR A 456 1.31 -19.20 2.52
CA TYR A 456 -0.09 -19.41 2.14
C TYR A 456 -0.33 -19.64 0.65
N LEU A 457 0.60 -19.22 -0.22
CA LEU A 457 0.51 -19.41 -1.67
C LEU A 457 1.54 -20.44 -2.15
N ALA A 458 2.82 -20.27 -1.82
CA ALA A 458 3.84 -21.20 -2.31
C ALA A 458 3.87 -22.53 -1.54
N HIS A 459 3.35 -22.53 -0.30
CA HIS A 459 3.50 -23.62 0.67
C HIS A 459 4.96 -24.02 0.90
N ASP A 460 5.83 -23.01 0.97
CA ASP A 460 7.26 -23.20 1.25
C ASP A 460 7.45 -23.66 2.71
N PRO A 461 8.11 -24.82 2.95
CA PRO A 461 8.32 -25.32 4.30
C PRO A 461 9.22 -24.42 5.17
N SER A 462 10.00 -23.52 4.58
CA SER A 462 10.84 -22.53 5.29
C SER A 462 10.09 -21.28 5.73
N ALA A 463 8.83 -21.10 5.30
CA ALA A 463 8.08 -19.89 5.57
C ALA A 463 7.76 -19.71 7.07
N ASP A 464 7.51 -20.82 7.77
CA ASP A 464 7.24 -20.80 9.21
C ASP A 464 8.42 -20.21 9.99
N ASP A 465 9.64 -20.71 9.76
CA ASP A 465 10.87 -20.21 10.42
C ASP A 465 11.06 -18.70 10.21
N ARG A 466 10.79 -18.20 9.00
CA ARG A 466 10.90 -16.78 8.67
C ARG A 466 9.84 -15.89 9.32
N LEU A 467 8.71 -16.46 9.73
CA LEU A 467 7.61 -15.74 10.39
C LEU A 467 7.72 -15.81 11.92
N ILE A 468 8.24 -16.90 12.49
CA ILE A 468 8.28 -17.12 13.94
C ILE A 468 9.60 -16.71 14.62
N ASP A 469 10.73 -16.81 13.92
CA ASP A 469 12.03 -16.34 14.43
C ASP A 469 12.75 -15.43 13.43
N PRO A 470 12.16 -14.28 13.09
CA PRO A 470 12.76 -13.33 12.18
C PRO A 470 13.95 -12.60 12.83
N PRO A 471 14.91 -12.08 12.02
CA PRO A 471 16.13 -11.45 12.53
C PRO A 471 15.88 -10.08 13.21
N TRP A 472 14.68 -9.51 13.08
CA TRP A 472 14.37 -8.11 13.39
C TRP A 472 14.45 -7.73 14.88
N ARG A 473 14.55 -8.69 15.80
CA ARG A 473 14.85 -8.41 17.22
C ARG A 473 16.31 -8.03 17.47
N ALA A 474 17.22 -8.53 16.64
CA ALA A 474 18.66 -8.46 16.83
C ALA A 474 19.37 -8.23 15.47
N ASP A 475 18.82 -7.35 14.65
CA ASP A 475 19.31 -7.11 13.29
C ASP A 475 20.49 -6.13 13.29
N ALA A 476 21.62 -6.58 12.73
CA ALA A 476 22.82 -5.77 12.61
C ALA A 476 22.64 -4.62 11.62
N GLY A 477 21.81 -4.80 10.59
CA GLY A 477 21.49 -3.75 9.62
C GLY A 477 20.75 -2.58 10.28
N THR A 478 19.73 -2.89 11.07
CA THR A 478 19.01 -1.92 11.90
C THR A 478 19.94 -1.21 12.88
N ALA A 479 20.78 -1.93 13.64
CA ALA A 479 21.73 -1.29 14.55
C ALA A 479 22.75 -0.37 13.85
N ALA A 480 23.07 -0.62 12.59
CA ALA A 480 24.05 0.18 11.84
C ALA A 480 23.51 1.56 11.45
N VAL A 481 22.20 1.66 11.17
CA VAL A 481 21.54 2.92 10.77
C VAL A 481 20.83 3.61 11.93
N ASP A 482 20.40 2.85 12.94
CA ASP A 482 19.67 3.39 14.08
C ASP A 482 20.52 4.40 14.89
N PRO A 483 19.99 5.61 15.18
CA PRO A 483 20.72 6.66 15.91
C PRO A 483 21.22 6.23 17.31
N SER A 484 20.59 5.23 17.91
CA SER A 484 20.92 4.66 19.22
C SER A 484 21.68 3.33 19.14
N ARG A 485 21.88 2.80 17.93
CA ARG A 485 22.41 1.45 17.64
C ARG A 485 21.59 0.32 18.26
N ASP A 486 20.30 0.54 18.52
CA ASP A 486 19.41 -0.52 19.00
C ASP A 486 19.07 -1.47 17.83
N PRO A 487 19.42 -2.76 17.89
CA PRO A 487 19.21 -3.71 16.79
C PRO A 487 17.75 -4.16 16.61
N ASN A 488 16.84 -3.76 17.51
CA ASN A 488 15.46 -4.24 17.50
C ASN A 488 14.53 -3.32 16.70
N ALA A 489 14.08 -3.76 15.54
CA ALA A 489 13.29 -2.97 14.60
C ALA A 489 11.78 -2.90 14.92
N TYR A 490 11.30 -3.55 15.97
CA TYR A 490 9.87 -3.50 16.35
C TYR A 490 9.55 -2.28 17.21
N SER A 491 8.35 -1.72 17.04
CA SER A 491 7.86 -0.58 17.81
C SER A 491 8.04 -0.71 19.33
N TYR A 492 8.34 0.41 19.99
CA TYR A 492 8.26 0.54 21.46
C TYR A 492 6.83 0.69 21.97
N HIS A 493 5.96 1.28 21.14
CA HIS A 493 4.62 1.72 21.51
C HIS A 493 3.58 0.63 21.31
N TYR A 494 3.70 -0.11 20.23
CA TYR A 494 2.74 -1.12 19.80
C TYR A 494 3.35 -2.51 19.74
N ARG A 495 2.55 -3.51 20.09
CA ARG A 495 2.98 -4.90 20.08
C ARG A 495 2.79 -5.53 18.71
N SER A 496 3.91 -5.91 18.11
CA SER A 496 3.89 -6.78 16.95
C SER A 496 3.53 -8.20 17.37
N ARG A 497 2.69 -8.87 16.57
CA ARG A 497 2.17 -10.21 16.86
C ARG A 497 2.18 -11.12 15.64
N THR A 498 2.29 -12.42 15.89
CA THR A 498 2.11 -13.49 14.92
C THR A 498 1.26 -14.59 15.56
N ASP A 499 0.13 -14.92 14.95
CA ASP A 499 -0.78 -15.95 15.44
C ASP A 499 -1.24 -16.82 14.26
N ILE A 500 -0.49 -17.89 14.03
CA ILE A 500 -0.55 -18.71 12.80
C ILE A 500 -0.54 -20.20 13.11
N THR A 501 -1.10 -20.99 12.20
CA THR A 501 -1.03 -22.45 12.23
C THR A 501 0.21 -22.90 11.46
N LEU A 502 1.14 -23.59 12.13
CA LEU A 502 2.36 -24.11 11.53
C LEU A 502 2.07 -25.31 10.61
N ALA A 503 3.02 -25.66 9.75
CA ALA A 503 2.90 -26.75 8.79
C ALA A 503 2.66 -28.12 9.45
N ASP A 504 3.10 -28.29 10.71
CA ASP A 504 2.84 -29.50 11.51
C ASP A 504 1.46 -29.51 12.20
N GLY A 505 0.66 -28.47 12.00
CA GLY A 505 -0.68 -28.29 12.57
C GLY A 505 -0.68 -27.68 13.98
N THR A 506 0.48 -27.37 14.57
CA THR A 506 0.56 -26.69 15.86
C THR A 506 0.25 -25.19 15.71
N ARG A 507 -0.22 -24.57 16.80
CA ARG A 507 -0.46 -23.13 16.83
C ARG A 507 0.79 -22.42 17.34
N HIS A 508 1.26 -21.42 16.60
CA HIS A 508 2.21 -20.43 17.08
C HIS A 508 1.45 -19.16 17.44
N ASP A 509 1.49 -18.78 18.72
CA ASP A 509 0.83 -17.60 19.27
C ASP A 509 1.88 -16.72 19.98
N CYS A 510 2.21 -15.60 19.36
CA CYS A 510 3.20 -14.66 19.85
C CYS A 510 2.65 -13.23 19.80
N GLU A 511 2.34 -12.69 20.98
CA GLU A 511 1.68 -11.38 21.13
C GLU A 511 2.64 -10.22 21.40
N ASP A 512 3.96 -10.47 21.39
CA ASP A 512 4.99 -9.44 21.54
C ASP A 512 6.33 -9.90 20.91
N LEU A 513 6.43 -9.76 19.58
CA LEU A 513 7.67 -10.08 18.86
C LEU A 513 8.87 -9.24 19.30
N ARG A 514 8.66 -8.05 19.89
CA ARG A 514 9.77 -7.21 20.37
C ARG A 514 10.48 -7.89 21.54
N ARG A 515 9.71 -8.46 22.48
CA ARG A 515 10.23 -9.19 23.66
C ARG A 515 10.59 -10.63 23.36
N GLY A 516 9.96 -11.21 22.34
CA GLY A 516 10.11 -12.60 21.98
C GLY A 516 8.89 -13.43 22.35
N CYS A 517 8.82 -14.59 21.70
CA CYS A 517 7.71 -15.51 21.85
C CYS A 517 7.91 -16.44 23.07
N PRO A 518 6.82 -16.87 23.74
CA PRO A 518 6.87 -17.74 24.91
C PRO A 518 7.54 -19.11 24.71
#